data_AF-A0A919Y7K8-F1
#
_entry.id   AF-A0A919Y7K8-F1
#
_cell.length_a   1.000
_cell.length_b   1.000
_cell.length_c   1.000
_cell.angle_alpha   90.00
_cell.angle_beta   90.00
_cell.angle_gamma   90.00
#
_symmetry.space_group_name_H-M   'P 1'
#
loop_
_entity.id
_entity.type
_entity.pdbx_description
1 polymer ?
#
loop_
_entity_poly.entity_id
_entity_poly.type
_entity_poly.pdbx_seq_one_letter_code
_entity_poly.pdbx_strand_id
1 'polypeptide(L)'
;MTKRSMVYMLVIVVIILMVTFSLWKKMDEPSENMPVTTTSSPTDSALTTSDTAATDTESDSTETEVKSLYDLVAEYGDLQLVDTHNHDASGFAYSKMQKNWEHSSVDRIVLFGDVSEPSAIKTDEIAWGAYEEDPERFIPFFSGINLLDESGLQTVRDNLEKGYFGIGEIAAASTYSPALAHVAWKTKDPMDGILPDIYKLCAEYKVPVLLHIDPPNGAPVFKLEEALEAYPDTTFIFAHINAHNSPYNVESLLEKHPNLYADFFAGFTAFNPESAYELEDFVPVIKKFPDRFLLSTDSGYGLSGGEEKAIEGMYRLIDALDDRQIAQQVAGGNLEELIRIQPATDTQLEALRNLPDMDRDLTNLTKEEAGKLVLNYKK
;
A
#
# COMPACT_ATOMS: atom_id res chain seq x y z
N MET A 1 22.68 -37.78 -24.75
CA MET A 1 21.33 -37.16 -24.71
C MET A 1 20.38 -38.07 -25.48
N THR A 2 19.29 -38.55 -24.86
CA THR A 2 18.38 -39.51 -25.50
C THR A 2 17.58 -38.83 -26.62
N LYS A 3 17.17 -39.57 -27.67
CA LYS A 3 16.34 -39.01 -28.76
C LYS A 3 15.08 -38.29 -28.25
N ARG A 4 14.51 -38.75 -27.12
CA ARG A 4 13.40 -38.05 -26.43
C ARG A 4 13.80 -36.67 -25.91
N SER A 5 14.96 -36.55 -25.27
CA SER A 5 15.44 -35.26 -24.74
C SER A 5 15.69 -34.23 -25.84
N MET A 6 16.06 -34.68 -27.04
CA MET A 6 16.29 -33.80 -28.19
C MET A 6 14.98 -33.27 -28.80
N VAL A 7 13.91 -34.07 -28.77
CA VAL A 7 12.57 -33.64 -29.20
C VAL A 7 11.98 -32.61 -28.23
N TYR A 8 12.13 -32.83 -26.92
CA TYR A 8 11.64 -31.85 -25.93
C TYR A 8 12.36 -30.50 -26.04
N MET A 9 13.68 -30.51 -26.27
CA MET A 9 14.43 -29.27 -26.49
C MET A 9 13.96 -28.52 -27.74
N LEU A 10 13.68 -29.24 -28.83
CA LEU A 10 13.21 -28.63 -30.08
C LEU A 10 11.82 -27.99 -29.90
N VAL A 11 10.92 -28.64 -29.18
CA VAL A 11 9.58 -28.12 -28.89
C VAL A 11 9.66 -26.85 -28.04
N ILE A 12 10.51 -26.84 -27.00
CA ILE A 12 10.71 -25.66 -26.15
C ILE A 12 11.26 -24.48 -26.96
N VAL A 13 12.24 -24.71 -27.84
CA VAL A 13 12.82 -23.65 -28.70
C VAL A 13 11.76 -23.09 -29.65
N VAL A 14 10.89 -23.93 -30.23
CA VAL A 14 9.81 -23.47 -31.13
C VAL A 14 8.78 -22.63 -30.36
N ILE A 15 8.41 -23.03 -29.13
CA ILE A 15 7.47 -22.27 -28.30
C ILE A 15 8.07 -20.91 -27.93
N ILE A 16 9.34 -20.87 -27.51
CA ILE A 16 10.03 -19.61 -27.19
C ILE A 16 10.05 -18.69 -28.42
N LEU A 17 10.39 -19.21 -29.60
CA LEU A 17 10.42 -18.42 -30.83
C LEU A 17 9.03 -17.86 -31.21
N MET A 18 7.96 -18.63 -31.03
CA MET A 18 6.58 -18.17 -31.30
C MET A 18 6.12 -17.09 -30.32
N VAL A 19 6.49 -17.20 -29.03
CA VAL A 19 6.18 -16.19 -28.01
C VAL A 19 6.96 -14.90 -28.29
N THR A 20 8.25 -14.99 -28.59
CA THR A 20 9.07 -13.81 -28.93
C THR A 20 8.58 -13.12 -30.20
N PHE A 21 8.13 -13.88 -31.21
CA PHE A 21 7.60 -13.30 -32.45
C PHE A 21 6.24 -12.61 -32.25
N SER A 22 5.37 -13.16 -31.39
CA SER A 22 4.09 -12.51 -31.05
C SER A 22 4.29 -11.22 -30.25
N LEU A 23 5.26 -11.19 -29.33
CA LEU A 23 5.60 -9.99 -28.57
C LEU A 23 6.21 -8.90 -29.46
N TRP A 24 7.08 -9.28 -30.40
CA TRP A 24 7.68 -8.33 -31.34
C TRP A 24 6.64 -7.67 -32.25
N LYS A 25 5.65 -8.43 -32.71
CA LYS A 25 4.57 -7.91 -33.58
C LYS A 25 3.65 -6.90 -32.88
N LYS A 26 3.63 -6.88 -31.54
CA LYS A 26 2.83 -5.95 -30.74
C LYS A 26 3.51 -4.59 -30.52
N MET A 27 4.80 -4.47 -30.85
CA MET A 27 5.58 -3.23 -30.67
C MET A 27 5.61 -2.34 -31.93
N ASP A 28 5.10 -2.81 -33.07
CA ASP A 28 5.18 -2.12 -34.37
C ASP A 28 3.85 -1.50 -34.83
N GLU A 29 2.81 -1.43 -33.99
CA GLU A 29 1.58 -0.68 -34.33
C GLU A 29 1.71 0.80 -33.90
N PRO A 30 1.83 1.75 -34.85
CA PRO A 30 1.81 3.17 -34.52
C PRO A 30 0.40 3.57 -34.07
N SER A 31 0.31 4.27 -32.94
CA SER A 31 -0.94 4.82 -32.41
C SER A 31 -1.60 5.76 -33.43
N GLU A 32 -2.79 5.41 -33.90
CA GLU A 32 -3.61 6.29 -34.74
C GLU A 32 -4.06 7.52 -33.92
N ASN A 33 -3.64 8.69 -34.40
CA ASN A 33 -4.05 10.00 -33.89
C ASN A 33 -5.57 10.20 -34.02
N MET A 34 -6.23 10.54 -32.91
CA MET A 34 -7.60 11.07 -32.95
C MET A 34 -7.61 12.56 -33.35
N PRO A 35 -8.61 13.03 -34.12
CA PRO A 35 -8.69 14.41 -34.56
C PRO A 35 -9.27 15.32 -33.47
N VAL A 36 -8.50 16.34 -33.08
CA VAL A 36 -8.99 17.50 -32.32
C VAL A 36 -9.91 18.31 -33.23
N THR A 37 -11.17 18.43 -32.83
CA THR A 37 -12.15 19.27 -33.54
C THR A 37 -12.03 20.71 -33.03
N THR A 38 -11.43 21.56 -33.85
CA THR A 38 -11.41 23.02 -33.68
C THR A 38 -12.73 23.65 -34.11
N THR A 39 -13.40 24.35 -33.20
CA THR A 39 -14.47 25.31 -33.51
C THR A 39 -13.93 26.73 -33.36
N SER A 40 -13.77 27.39 -34.50
CA SER A 40 -13.47 28.82 -34.66
C SER A 40 -14.73 29.67 -34.54
N SER A 41 -14.63 30.86 -33.92
CA SER A 41 -15.21 32.11 -34.44
C SER A 41 -14.72 33.34 -33.67
N PRO A 42 -14.75 34.54 -34.29
CA PRO A 42 -13.69 35.53 -34.21
C PRO A 42 -14.05 36.75 -33.38
N THR A 43 -13.05 37.49 -32.91
CA THR A 43 -13.20 38.95 -32.70
C THR A 43 -11.86 39.65 -32.88
N ASP A 44 -11.84 40.56 -33.85
CA ASP A 44 -10.81 41.56 -34.08
C ASP A 44 -10.55 42.44 -32.84
N SER A 45 -9.28 42.71 -32.53
CA SER A 45 -8.82 44.09 -32.34
C SER A 45 -7.30 44.20 -32.20
N ALA A 46 -6.74 44.91 -33.18
CA ALA A 46 -5.72 45.95 -33.06
C ALA A 46 -4.48 45.72 -32.19
N LEU A 47 -3.36 45.54 -32.90
CA LEU A 47 -2.02 45.93 -32.48
C LEU A 47 -1.97 47.37 -31.94
N THR A 48 -1.34 47.55 -30.79
CA THR A 48 -0.51 48.73 -30.52
C THR A 48 0.65 48.35 -29.61
N THR A 49 1.82 48.81 -30.03
CA THR A 49 3.14 48.61 -29.46
C THR A 49 3.36 49.48 -28.23
N SER A 50 4.05 48.95 -27.22
CA SER A 50 4.90 49.77 -26.35
C SER A 50 6.03 48.92 -25.76
N ASP A 51 7.24 49.22 -26.20
CA ASP A 51 8.50 48.88 -25.53
C ASP A 51 8.49 49.43 -24.11
N THR A 52 8.87 48.61 -23.13
CA THR A 52 9.49 49.11 -21.90
C THR A 52 10.51 48.09 -21.41
N ALA A 53 11.75 48.56 -21.32
CA ALA A 53 12.91 47.81 -20.89
C ALA A 53 12.99 47.70 -19.36
N ALA A 54 13.55 46.56 -18.94
CA ALA A 54 14.44 46.32 -17.80
C ALA A 54 14.04 46.79 -16.40
N THR A 55 13.86 45.80 -15.52
CA THR A 55 14.65 45.72 -14.28
C THR A 55 14.76 44.25 -13.89
N ASP A 56 15.91 43.65 -14.23
CA ASP A 56 16.38 42.40 -13.65
C ASP A 56 16.54 42.62 -12.15
N THR A 57 15.66 42.00 -11.38
CA THR A 57 15.88 41.81 -9.94
C THR A 57 16.38 40.37 -9.83
N GLU A 58 17.68 40.21 -9.62
CA GLU A 58 18.27 38.94 -9.17
C GLU A 58 17.50 38.51 -7.91
N SER A 59 16.56 37.58 -8.07
CA SER A 59 16.05 36.82 -6.94
C SER A 59 17.16 35.86 -6.56
N ASP A 60 17.83 36.17 -5.46
CA ASP A 60 18.64 35.24 -4.69
C ASP A 60 17.68 34.15 -4.14
N SER A 61 17.28 33.24 -5.03
CA SER A 61 16.66 31.99 -4.64
C SER A 61 17.80 31.12 -4.14
N THR A 62 17.97 31.08 -2.83
CA THR A 62 18.67 29.98 -2.17
C THR A 62 17.97 28.69 -2.61
N GLU A 63 18.49 28.06 -3.67
CA GLU A 63 18.15 26.69 -4.03
C GLU A 63 18.48 25.84 -2.81
N THR A 64 17.45 25.46 -2.05
CA THR A 64 17.60 24.49 -0.98
C THR A 64 18.13 23.22 -1.64
N GLU A 65 19.36 22.85 -1.32
CA GLU A 65 20.00 21.67 -1.87
C GLU A 65 19.12 20.45 -1.59
N VAL A 66 18.70 19.76 -2.65
CA VAL A 66 17.83 18.59 -2.54
C VAL A 66 18.63 17.46 -1.91
N LYS A 67 18.30 17.09 -0.66
CA LYS A 67 18.95 15.99 0.08
C LYS A 67 18.87 14.69 -0.71
N SER A 68 19.96 13.91 -0.70
CA SER A 68 19.94 12.55 -1.25
C SER A 68 19.22 11.60 -0.29
N LEU A 69 18.81 10.41 -0.77
CA LEU A 69 18.26 9.37 0.10
C LEU A 69 19.24 9.02 1.24
N TYR A 70 20.55 8.99 0.97
CA TYR A 70 21.56 8.72 1.98
C TYR A 70 21.57 9.78 3.09
N ASP A 71 21.46 11.06 2.72
CA ASP A 71 21.43 12.16 3.71
C ASP A 71 20.15 12.10 4.55
N LEU A 72 19.02 11.81 3.90
CA LEU A 72 17.73 11.66 4.58
C LEU A 72 17.72 10.48 5.56
N VAL A 73 18.25 9.32 5.15
CA VAL A 73 18.39 8.15 6.03
C VAL A 73 19.35 8.44 7.18
N ALA A 74 20.42 9.19 6.95
CA ALA A 74 21.34 9.58 8.03
C ALA A 74 20.67 10.51 9.06
N GLU A 75 19.70 11.32 8.66
CA GLU A 75 18.99 12.27 9.52
C GLU A 75 17.77 11.69 10.23
N TYR A 76 17.06 10.76 9.57
CA TYR A 76 15.76 10.25 10.01
C TYR A 76 15.69 8.73 10.17
N GLY A 77 16.76 8.00 9.89
CA GLY A 77 16.79 6.53 9.98
C GLY A 77 16.58 5.97 11.39
N ASP A 78 16.61 6.81 12.43
CA ASP A 78 16.26 6.41 13.80
C ASP A 78 14.77 6.50 14.12
N LEU A 79 13.94 7.00 13.20
CA LEU A 79 12.49 7.15 13.39
C LEU A 79 11.70 5.84 13.30
N GLN A 80 12.35 4.69 13.15
CA GLN A 80 11.70 3.37 13.07
C GLN A 80 10.68 3.31 11.93
N LEU A 81 11.16 3.42 10.69
CA LEU A 81 10.30 3.52 9.51
C LEU A 81 9.64 2.16 9.24
N VAL A 82 8.31 2.16 9.10
CA VAL A 82 7.53 1.00 8.73
C VAL A 82 6.90 1.24 7.37
N ASP A 83 7.17 0.35 6.42
CA ASP A 83 6.44 0.31 5.16
C ASP A 83 5.10 -0.39 5.37
N THR A 84 3.99 0.37 5.33
CA THR A 84 2.67 -0.15 5.72
C THR A 84 1.90 -0.84 4.61
N HIS A 85 2.42 -0.88 3.38
CA HIS A 85 1.75 -1.49 2.23
C HIS A 85 2.80 -1.99 1.23
N ASN A 86 3.02 -3.30 1.21
CA ASN A 86 4.04 -3.94 0.39
C ASN A 86 3.57 -5.29 -0.18
N HIS A 87 3.74 -5.47 -1.49
CA HIS A 87 3.32 -6.64 -2.27
C HIS A 87 4.43 -7.67 -2.50
N ASP A 88 5.60 -7.52 -1.87
CA ASP A 88 6.79 -8.30 -2.21
C ASP A 88 6.75 -9.78 -1.79
N ALA A 89 5.68 -10.25 -1.14
CA ALA A 89 5.45 -11.69 -1.03
C ALA A 89 5.24 -12.32 -2.42
N SER A 90 4.70 -11.56 -3.37
CA SER A 90 4.55 -11.97 -4.77
C SER A 90 5.90 -12.27 -5.40
N GLY A 91 6.01 -13.47 -5.95
CA GLY A 91 7.26 -13.94 -6.57
C GLY A 91 8.47 -14.00 -5.62
N PHE A 92 8.25 -13.98 -4.29
CA PHE A 92 9.30 -13.90 -3.27
C PHE A 92 10.23 -12.68 -3.45
N ALA A 93 9.70 -11.56 -3.94
CA ALA A 93 10.48 -10.34 -4.17
C ALA A 93 11.13 -9.82 -2.87
N TYR A 94 10.51 -10.02 -1.70
CA TYR A 94 10.97 -9.52 -0.41
C TYR A 94 12.38 -10.01 -0.06
N SER A 95 12.72 -11.22 -0.50
CA SER A 95 14.05 -11.82 -0.30
C SER A 95 15.17 -11.01 -0.97
N LYS A 96 14.86 -10.32 -2.07
CA LYS A 96 15.80 -9.46 -2.79
C LYS A 96 15.87 -8.05 -2.20
N MET A 97 14.77 -7.59 -1.59
CA MET A 97 14.64 -6.26 -1.02
C MET A 97 15.26 -6.11 0.37
N GLN A 98 15.54 -7.20 1.09
CA GLN A 98 16.11 -7.14 2.44
C GLN A 98 17.30 -6.18 2.59
N LYS A 99 18.25 -6.21 1.65
CA LYS A 99 19.42 -5.32 1.68
C LYS A 99 19.07 -3.86 1.45
N ASN A 100 18.10 -3.59 0.58
CA ASN A 100 17.67 -2.24 0.30
C ASN A 100 16.99 -1.65 1.53
N TRP A 101 16.09 -2.41 2.15
CA TRP A 101 15.44 -2.02 3.41
C TRP A 101 16.45 -1.83 4.55
N GLU A 102 17.45 -2.71 4.69
CA GLU A 102 18.52 -2.54 5.69
C GLU A 102 19.32 -1.25 5.45
N HIS A 103 19.76 -0.99 4.21
CA HIS A 103 20.53 0.21 3.87
C HIS A 103 19.73 1.51 3.97
N SER A 104 18.41 1.43 3.80
CA SER A 104 17.51 2.59 3.85
C SER A 104 16.79 2.71 5.18
N SER A 105 17.17 1.96 6.21
CA SER A 105 16.54 2.01 7.54
C SER A 105 15.01 1.87 7.51
N VAL A 106 14.51 0.98 6.65
CA VAL A 106 13.14 0.48 6.75
C VAL A 106 13.16 -0.68 7.74
N ASP A 107 12.62 -0.45 8.93
CA ASP A 107 12.72 -1.33 10.09
C ASP A 107 11.76 -2.50 9.99
N ARG A 108 10.51 -2.22 9.60
CA ARG A 108 9.45 -3.24 9.46
C ARG A 108 8.64 -3.08 8.19
N ILE A 109 8.04 -4.17 7.75
CA ILE A 109 7.27 -4.25 6.50
C ILE A 109 5.95 -4.96 6.77
N VAL A 110 4.84 -4.28 6.48
CA VAL A 110 3.55 -4.95 6.27
C VAL A 110 3.63 -5.68 4.95
N LEU A 111 3.65 -7.01 5.02
CA LEU A 111 3.91 -7.84 3.86
C LEU A 111 2.66 -8.64 3.48
N PHE A 112 2.31 -8.55 2.21
CA PHE A 112 1.35 -9.41 1.52
C PHE A 112 1.76 -9.46 0.04
N GLY A 113 0.91 -9.95 -0.85
CA GLY A 113 1.25 -10.06 -2.27
C GLY A 113 0.07 -9.77 -3.17
N ASP A 114 -0.35 -10.76 -3.95
CA ASP A 114 -1.41 -10.58 -4.94
C ASP A 114 -2.73 -10.17 -4.25
N VAL A 115 -3.60 -9.49 -5.00
CA VAL A 115 -4.77 -8.78 -4.45
C VAL A 115 -6.06 -9.34 -5.01
N SER A 116 -6.96 -9.80 -4.12
CA SER A 116 -8.32 -10.23 -4.48
C SER A 116 -8.38 -11.22 -5.66
N GLU A 117 -7.47 -12.19 -5.67
CA GLU A 117 -7.45 -13.26 -6.66
C GLU A 117 -6.89 -14.57 -6.07
N PRO A 118 -7.10 -15.74 -6.71
CA PRO A 118 -6.66 -17.02 -6.16
C PRO A 118 -5.19 -17.14 -5.81
N SER A 119 -4.30 -16.46 -6.53
CA SER A 119 -2.87 -16.49 -6.24
C SER A 119 -2.51 -15.78 -4.93
N ALA A 120 -3.36 -14.86 -4.46
CA ALA A 120 -3.20 -14.16 -3.19
C ALA A 120 -3.14 -15.12 -1.99
N ILE A 121 -3.88 -16.25 -2.03
CA ILE A 121 -3.77 -17.29 -0.98
C ILE A 121 -2.32 -17.76 -0.84
N LYS A 122 -1.62 -17.94 -1.96
CA LYS A 122 -0.25 -18.42 -1.94
C LYS A 122 0.72 -17.35 -1.43
N THR A 123 0.49 -16.09 -1.75
CA THR A 123 1.34 -14.99 -1.28
C THR A 123 1.10 -14.66 0.18
N ASP A 124 -0.12 -14.84 0.69
CA ASP A 124 -0.41 -14.76 2.12
C ASP A 124 0.42 -15.79 2.90
N GLU A 125 0.48 -17.04 2.42
CA GLU A 125 1.35 -18.08 3.03
C GLU A 125 2.83 -17.69 3.02
N ILE A 126 3.29 -16.97 1.99
CA ILE A 126 4.67 -16.49 1.90
C ILE A 126 4.91 -15.39 2.92
N ALA A 127 3.99 -14.43 3.05
CA ALA A 127 4.07 -13.38 4.06
C ALA A 127 4.08 -13.96 5.48
N TRP A 128 3.24 -14.98 5.73
CA TRP A 128 3.27 -15.71 7.00
C TRP A 128 4.61 -16.40 7.23
N GLY A 129 5.18 -17.06 6.22
CA GLY A 129 6.49 -17.69 6.32
C GLY A 129 7.60 -16.69 6.68
N ALA A 130 7.59 -15.51 6.05
CA ALA A 130 8.53 -14.44 6.36
C ALA A 130 8.41 -13.98 7.83
N TYR A 131 7.17 -13.86 8.33
CA TYR A 131 6.91 -13.58 9.74
C TYR A 131 7.39 -14.67 10.70
N GLU A 132 7.21 -15.96 10.37
CA GLU A 132 7.71 -17.04 11.21
C GLU A 132 9.25 -17.05 11.29
N GLU A 133 9.92 -16.67 10.20
CA GLU A 133 11.37 -16.54 10.13
C GLU A 133 11.87 -15.35 10.96
N ASP A 134 11.30 -14.16 10.74
CA ASP A 134 11.68 -12.90 11.37
C ASP A 134 10.44 -12.05 11.78
N PRO A 135 9.87 -12.31 12.98
CA PRO A 135 8.66 -11.63 13.45
C PRO A 135 8.90 -10.19 13.92
N GLU A 136 10.17 -9.78 14.05
CA GLU A 136 10.49 -8.37 14.32
C GLU A 136 10.43 -7.56 13.02
N ARG A 137 10.80 -8.16 11.89
CA ARG A 137 10.84 -7.50 10.58
C ARG A 137 9.51 -7.45 9.84
N PHE A 138 8.75 -8.53 9.87
CA PHE A 138 7.56 -8.66 9.01
C PHE A 138 6.27 -8.59 9.81
N ILE A 139 5.26 -7.91 9.25
CA ILE A 139 3.91 -7.81 9.79
C ILE A 139 2.98 -8.42 8.73
N PRO A 140 2.56 -9.69 8.88
CA PRO A 140 1.80 -10.35 7.84
C PRO A 140 0.36 -9.84 7.79
N PHE A 141 -0.02 -9.29 6.63
CA PHE A 141 -1.42 -9.08 6.23
C PHE A 141 -1.81 -10.15 5.22
N PHE A 142 -3.09 -10.24 4.88
CA PHE A 142 -3.59 -11.22 3.92
C PHE A 142 -4.68 -10.68 3.00
N SER A 143 -4.68 -11.13 1.76
CA SER A 143 -5.55 -10.66 0.67
C SER A 143 -6.27 -11.77 -0.09
N GLY A 144 -5.94 -13.03 0.19
CA GLY A 144 -6.48 -14.25 -0.42
C GLY A 144 -7.89 -14.60 0.01
N ILE A 145 -8.82 -13.65 -0.16
CA ILE A 145 -10.22 -13.76 0.24
C ILE A 145 -11.09 -13.68 -1.01
N ASN A 146 -11.96 -14.68 -1.20
CA ASN A 146 -13.02 -14.56 -2.18
C ASN A 146 -14.14 -13.66 -1.63
N LEU A 147 -14.15 -12.38 -2.01
CA LEU A 147 -15.12 -11.40 -1.51
C LEU A 147 -16.55 -11.61 -2.03
N LEU A 148 -16.74 -12.51 -3.00
CA LEU A 148 -18.00 -12.76 -3.66
C LEU A 148 -18.69 -14.06 -3.19
N ASP A 149 -18.08 -14.76 -2.23
CA ASP A 149 -18.56 -16.05 -1.70
C ASP A 149 -18.50 -16.05 -0.17
N GLU A 150 -19.58 -16.50 0.48
CA GLU A 150 -19.68 -16.56 1.95
C GLU A 150 -18.58 -17.41 2.59
N SER A 151 -18.02 -18.40 1.88
CA SER A 151 -16.88 -19.18 2.35
C SER A 151 -15.63 -18.34 2.61
N GLY A 152 -15.49 -17.17 1.97
CA GLY A 152 -14.43 -16.20 2.25
C GLY A 152 -14.41 -15.72 3.70
N LEU A 153 -15.56 -15.70 4.40
CA LEU A 153 -15.62 -15.33 5.82
C LEU A 153 -14.92 -16.33 6.73
N GLN A 154 -14.94 -17.62 6.37
CA GLN A 154 -14.20 -18.63 7.12
C GLN A 154 -12.69 -18.42 6.94
N THR A 155 -12.24 -18.15 5.71
CA THR A 155 -10.83 -17.80 5.45
C THR A 155 -10.39 -16.59 6.26
N VAL A 156 -11.22 -15.55 6.37
CA VAL A 156 -10.93 -14.38 7.20
C VAL A 156 -10.76 -14.77 8.66
N ARG A 157 -11.72 -15.52 9.24
CA ARG A 157 -11.61 -15.98 10.64
C ARG A 157 -10.36 -16.83 10.86
N ASP A 158 -10.09 -17.79 9.97
CA ASP A 158 -8.95 -18.70 10.09
C ASP A 158 -7.61 -17.94 10.07
N ASN A 159 -7.45 -16.96 9.17
CA ASN A 159 -6.24 -16.14 9.12
C ASN A 159 -6.13 -15.21 10.33
N LEU A 160 -7.22 -14.57 10.77
CA LEU A 160 -7.18 -13.73 11.96
C LEU A 160 -6.80 -14.55 13.21
N GLU A 161 -7.42 -15.71 13.40
CA GLU A 161 -7.11 -16.65 14.49
C GLU A 161 -5.68 -17.18 14.44
N LYS A 162 -5.16 -17.45 13.23
CA LYS A 162 -3.76 -17.84 13.02
C LYS A 162 -2.77 -16.78 13.49
N GLY A 163 -3.17 -15.51 13.46
CA GLY A 163 -2.41 -14.39 14.01
C GLY A 163 -1.99 -13.33 12.99
N TYR A 164 -2.61 -13.29 11.79
CA TYR A 164 -2.39 -12.16 10.89
C TYR A 164 -2.88 -10.85 11.52
N PHE A 165 -2.21 -9.75 11.19
CA PHE A 165 -2.39 -8.46 11.86
C PHE A 165 -3.37 -7.53 11.17
N GLY A 166 -3.76 -7.82 9.93
CA GLY A 166 -4.65 -7.00 9.15
C GLY A 166 -5.11 -7.71 7.89
N ILE A 167 -6.11 -7.13 7.25
CA ILE A 167 -6.65 -7.60 5.98
C ILE A 167 -6.24 -6.60 4.90
N GLY A 168 -5.83 -7.13 3.76
CA GLY A 168 -5.65 -6.40 2.53
C GLY A 168 -4.18 -6.26 2.10
N GLU A 169 -3.95 -5.63 0.95
CA GLU A 169 -4.93 -4.90 0.14
C GLU A 169 -6.04 -5.80 -0.46
N ILE A 170 -7.29 -5.33 -0.43
CA ILE A 170 -8.42 -5.94 -1.13
C ILE A 170 -9.12 -4.95 -2.05
N ALA A 171 -9.52 -5.42 -3.25
CA ALA A 171 -10.14 -4.63 -4.30
C ALA A 171 -11.64 -4.36 -4.02
N ALA A 172 -11.92 -3.41 -3.14
CA ALA A 172 -13.28 -3.02 -2.73
C ALA A 172 -14.05 -2.32 -3.85
N ALA A 173 -13.37 -1.44 -4.59
CA ALA A 173 -13.82 -0.86 -5.84
C ALA A 173 -12.60 -0.59 -6.71
N SER A 174 -12.66 -0.96 -7.98
CA SER A 174 -11.54 -0.73 -8.88
C SER A 174 -11.97 -0.72 -10.34
N THR A 175 -11.82 0.41 -11.00
CA THR A 175 -12.39 0.65 -12.34
C THR A 175 -11.30 0.92 -13.37
N TYR A 176 -10.28 1.66 -12.98
CA TYR A 176 -9.22 2.19 -13.81
C TYR A 176 -7.86 1.57 -13.51
N SER A 177 -7.67 0.95 -12.34
CA SER A 177 -6.40 0.26 -12.01
C SER A 177 -6.11 -0.83 -13.04
N PRO A 178 -4.97 -0.75 -13.78
CA PRO A 178 -4.60 -1.80 -14.73
C PRO A 178 -4.36 -3.15 -14.06
N ALA A 179 -3.95 -3.15 -12.79
CA ALA A 179 -3.70 -4.35 -12.01
C ALA A 179 -5.00 -4.94 -11.43
N LEU A 180 -5.89 -4.09 -10.90
CA LEU A 180 -6.97 -4.55 -10.04
C LEU A 180 -8.38 -4.48 -10.66
N ALA A 181 -8.57 -3.81 -11.80
CA ALA A 181 -9.90 -3.69 -12.42
C ALA A 181 -10.51 -5.03 -12.85
N HIS A 182 -9.71 -6.09 -12.98
CA HIS A 182 -10.13 -7.37 -13.55
C HIS A 182 -9.82 -8.60 -12.66
N VAL A 183 -9.40 -8.38 -11.41
CA VAL A 183 -9.13 -9.49 -10.49
C VAL A 183 -10.42 -10.23 -10.14
N ALA A 184 -10.31 -11.55 -9.93
CA ALA A 184 -11.45 -12.45 -9.91
C ALA A 184 -12.38 -12.26 -8.70
N TRP A 185 -11.84 -11.78 -7.57
CA TRP A 185 -12.57 -11.66 -6.31
C TRP A 185 -12.78 -10.22 -5.88
N LYS A 186 -12.66 -9.27 -6.81
CA LYS A 186 -12.99 -7.86 -6.59
C LYS A 186 -14.50 -7.67 -6.40
N THR A 187 -14.88 -6.71 -5.56
CA THR A 187 -16.26 -6.25 -5.39
C THR A 187 -16.57 -5.04 -6.28
N LYS A 188 -17.86 -4.68 -6.37
CA LYS A 188 -18.30 -3.50 -7.12
C LYS A 188 -18.05 -2.21 -6.35
N ASP A 189 -18.33 -2.23 -5.05
CA ASP A 189 -18.15 -1.10 -4.14
C ASP A 189 -17.87 -1.59 -2.70
N PRO A 190 -17.42 -0.70 -1.79
CA PRO A 190 -17.10 -1.06 -0.39
C PRO A 190 -18.24 -1.63 0.45
N MET A 191 -19.48 -1.70 -0.04
CA MET A 191 -20.62 -2.31 0.65
C MET A 191 -21.12 -3.59 -0.04
N ASP A 192 -20.43 -4.08 -1.06
CA ASP A 192 -20.80 -5.24 -1.87
C ASP A 192 -20.16 -6.55 -1.35
N GLY A 193 -20.74 -7.69 -1.76
CA GLY A 193 -20.25 -9.02 -1.37
C GLY A 193 -20.26 -9.24 0.14
N ILE A 194 -19.19 -9.86 0.66
CA ILE A 194 -19.04 -10.18 2.09
C ILE A 194 -18.33 -9.07 2.89
N LEU A 195 -18.01 -7.92 2.27
CA LEU A 195 -17.29 -6.83 2.93
C LEU A 195 -17.97 -6.33 4.22
N PRO A 196 -19.30 -6.07 4.24
CA PRO A 196 -20.05 -5.78 5.46
C PRO A 196 -19.81 -6.72 6.65
N ASP A 197 -19.59 -8.01 6.39
CA ASP A 197 -19.34 -9.01 7.43
C ASP A 197 -17.85 -9.10 7.79
N ILE A 198 -16.96 -8.84 6.84
CA ILE A 198 -15.52 -8.66 7.10
C ILE A 198 -15.30 -7.47 8.04
N TYR A 199 -16.02 -6.36 7.87
CA TYR A 199 -15.85 -5.19 8.75
C TYR A 199 -16.19 -5.50 10.21
N LYS A 200 -17.24 -6.28 10.45
CA LYS A 200 -17.60 -6.74 11.80
C LYS A 200 -16.50 -7.62 12.41
N LEU A 201 -15.89 -8.49 11.60
CA LEU A 201 -14.74 -9.30 12.01
C LEU A 201 -13.54 -8.41 12.35
N CYS A 202 -13.25 -7.41 11.53
CA CYS A 202 -12.17 -6.47 11.81
C CYS A 202 -12.37 -5.74 13.15
N ALA A 203 -13.60 -5.32 13.45
CA ALA A 203 -13.95 -4.72 14.74
C ALA A 203 -13.79 -5.72 15.92
N GLU A 204 -14.25 -6.97 15.75
CA GLU A 204 -14.15 -8.04 16.76
C GLU A 204 -12.68 -8.33 17.12
N TYR A 205 -11.82 -8.46 16.12
CA TYR A 205 -10.40 -8.78 16.28
C TYR A 205 -9.50 -7.54 16.45
N LYS A 206 -10.09 -6.35 16.38
CA LYS A 206 -9.41 -5.03 16.38
C LYS A 206 -8.30 -4.90 15.32
N VAL A 207 -8.50 -5.53 14.16
CA VAL A 207 -7.56 -5.42 13.04
C VAL A 207 -8.00 -4.36 12.04
N PRO A 208 -7.06 -3.70 11.35
CA PRO A 208 -7.40 -2.83 10.23
C PRO A 208 -7.77 -3.62 8.97
N VAL A 209 -8.54 -2.99 8.09
CA VAL A 209 -8.80 -3.45 6.72
C VAL A 209 -8.34 -2.40 5.69
N LEU A 210 -7.44 -2.80 4.80
CA LEU A 210 -6.88 -2.00 3.73
C LEU A 210 -7.67 -2.19 2.43
N LEU A 211 -8.34 -1.13 1.98
CA LEU A 211 -9.23 -1.15 0.82
C LEU A 211 -8.62 -0.38 -0.35
N HIS A 212 -8.49 -1.07 -1.50
CA HIS A 212 -8.30 -0.40 -2.77
C HIS A 212 -9.63 0.17 -3.25
N ILE A 213 -9.66 1.47 -3.51
CA ILE A 213 -10.83 2.17 -4.04
C ILE A 213 -10.38 3.08 -5.17
N ASP A 214 -10.77 2.71 -6.40
CA ASP A 214 -10.58 3.57 -7.57
C ASP A 214 -11.87 3.66 -8.43
N PRO A 215 -12.20 4.86 -8.96
CA PRO A 215 -11.54 6.16 -8.71
C PRO A 215 -11.68 6.65 -7.26
N PRO A 216 -10.76 7.53 -6.78
CA PRO A 216 -10.78 8.07 -5.42
C PRO A 216 -11.80 9.21 -5.25
N ASN A 217 -12.92 9.14 -5.97
CA ASN A 217 -14.03 10.10 -5.90
C ASN A 217 -15.33 9.45 -6.38
N GLY A 218 -16.44 10.20 -6.28
CA GLY A 218 -17.72 9.79 -6.84
C GLY A 218 -18.33 8.57 -6.14
N ALA A 219 -18.99 7.69 -6.91
CA ALA A 219 -19.78 6.58 -6.36
C ALA A 219 -18.97 5.60 -5.47
N PRO A 220 -17.74 5.18 -5.81
CA PRO A 220 -16.93 4.35 -4.92
C PRO A 220 -16.66 4.99 -3.56
N VAL A 221 -16.33 6.28 -3.53
CA VAL A 221 -16.07 7.01 -2.27
C VAL A 221 -17.35 7.22 -1.48
N PHE A 222 -18.49 7.53 -2.12
CA PHE A 222 -19.77 7.60 -1.40
C PHE A 222 -20.12 6.27 -0.71
N LYS A 223 -19.76 5.14 -1.34
CA LYS A 223 -19.94 3.81 -0.76
C LYS A 223 -18.93 3.49 0.34
N LEU A 224 -17.70 4.00 0.24
CA LEU A 224 -16.75 3.99 1.36
C LEU A 224 -17.31 4.78 2.56
N GLU A 225 -17.85 5.99 2.34
CA GLU A 225 -18.44 6.77 3.43
C GLU A 225 -19.63 6.05 4.07
N GLU A 226 -20.47 5.38 3.27
CA GLU A 226 -21.55 4.52 3.80
C GLU A 226 -20.99 3.40 4.70
N ALA A 227 -19.89 2.75 4.30
CA ALA A 227 -19.21 1.74 5.12
C ALA A 227 -18.62 2.33 6.40
N LEU A 228 -17.93 3.47 6.31
CA LEU A 228 -17.33 4.16 7.46
C LEU A 228 -18.38 4.55 8.52
N GLU A 229 -19.55 5.04 8.07
CA GLU A 229 -20.67 5.41 8.94
C GLU A 229 -21.40 4.18 9.52
N ALA A 230 -21.55 3.11 8.75
CA ALA A 230 -22.24 1.90 9.17
C ALA A 230 -21.42 1.01 10.12
N TYR A 231 -20.08 1.11 10.06
CA TYR A 231 -19.13 0.29 10.82
C TYR A 231 -18.11 1.15 11.60
N PRO A 232 -18.57 1.99 12.55
CA PRO A 232 -17.71 2.95 13.24
C PRO A 232 -16.62 2.30 14.11
N ASP A 233 -16.81 1.04 14.53
CA ASP A 233 -15.84 0.29 15.34
C ASP A 233 -14.75 -0.41 14.51
N THR A 234 -14.87 -0.38 13.18
CA THR A 234 -13.90 -0.97 12.27
C THR A 234 -12.85 0.08 11.88
N THR A 235 -11.57 -0.27 11.97
CA THR A 235 -10.49 0.57 11.45
C THR A 235 -10.32 0.32 9.95
N PHE A 236 -10.60 1.34 9.15
CA PHE A 236 -10.41 1.31 7.70
C PHE A 236 -9.10 1.99 7.33
N ILE A 237 -8.40 1.46 6.32
CA ILE A 237 -7.28 2.11 5.66
C ILE A 237 -7.67 2.24 4.19
N PHE A 238 -7.66 3.46 3.65
CA PHE A 238 -7.84 3.68 2.23
C PHE A 238 -6.46 3.64 1.57
N ALA A 239 -6.21 2.58 0.80
CA ALA A 239 -4.97 2.34 0.08
C ALA A 239 -4.58 3.56 -0.77
N HIS A 240 -3.29 3.93 -0.69
CA HIS A 240 -2.65 5.00 -1.46
C HIS A 240 -3.58 6.20 -1.72
N ILE A 241 -4.21 6.72 -0.66
CA ILE A 241 -5.32 7.69 -0.74
C ILE A 241 -4.94 8.99 -1.45
N ASN A 242 -3.65 9.30 -1.51
CA ASN A 242 -3.07 10.46 -2.19
C ASN A 242 -3.00 10.28 -3.71
N ALA A 243 -2.97 9.05 -4.22
CA ALA A 243 -2.85 8.78 -5.65
C ALA A 243 -4.10 9.27 -6.39
N HIS A 244 -3.91 10.20 -7.33
CA HIS A 244 -4.98 10.86 -8.11
C HIS A 244 -6.08 11.52 -7.25
N ASN A 245 -5.78 11.92 -6.02
CA ASN A 245 -6.72 12.56 -5.11
C ASN A 245 -6.15 13.87 -4.56
N SER A 246 -7.04 14.78 -4.15
CA SER A 246 -6.61 16.09 -3.63
C SER A 246 -6.41 16.07 -2.11
N PRO A 247 -5.48 16.89 -1.58
CA PRO A 247 -5.36 17.10 -0.13
C PRO A 247 -6.69 17.54 0.51
N TYR A 248 -7.48 18.37 -0.18
CA TYR A 248 -8.80 18.80 0.26
C TYR A 248 -9.79 17.63 0.43
N ASN A 249 -9.83 16.70 -0.53
CA ASN A 249 -10.70 15.53 -0.43
C ASN A 249 -10.25 14.60 0.70
N VAL A 250 -8.94 14.39 0.86
CA VAL A 250 -8.36 13.61 1.95
C VAL A 250 -8.74 14.24 3.31
N GLU A 251 -8.52 15.54 3.47
CA GLU A 251 -8.91 16.29 4.67
C GLU A 251 -10.40 16.14 4.98
N SER A 252 -11.26 16.30 3.97
CA SER A 252 -12.71 16.20 4.14
C SER A 252 -13.14 14.80 4.60
N LEU A 253 -12.51 13.74 4.09
CA LEU A 253 -12.81 12.37 4.50
C LEU A 253 -12.33 12.11 5.94
N LEU A 254 -11.11 12.50 6.28
CA LEU A 254 -10.54 12.30 7.61
C LEU A 254 -11.29 13.09 8.69
N GLU A 255 -11.75 14.31 8.37
CA GLU A 255 -12.53 15.13 9.30
C GLU A 255 -13.89 14.52 9.64
N LYS A 256 -14.51 13.85 8.66
CA LYS A 256 -15.84 13.26 8.81
C LYS A 256 -15.80 11.87 9.46
N HIS A 257 -14.74 11.10 9.22
CA HIS A 257 -14.69 9.67 9.53
C HIS A 257 -13.52 9.32 10.48
N PRO A 258 -13.73 9.31 11.81
CA PRO A 258 -12.67 9.09 12.80
C PRO A 258 -12.10 7.67 12.80
N ASN A 259 -12.67 6.75 12.02
CA ASN A 259 -12.23 5.37 11.83
C ASN A 259 -11.50 5.13 10.49
N LEU A 260 -11.31 6.17 9.65
CA LEU A 260 -10.53 6.13 8.41
C LEU A 260 -9.06 6.56 8.55
N TYR A 261 -8.11 5.68 8.24
CA TYR A 261 -6.69 5.97 8.09
C TYR A 261 -6.32 6.16 6.62
N ALA A 262 -5.34 7.05 6.40
CA ALA A 262 -4.74 7.34 5.11
C ALA A 262 -3.48 6.51 4.93
N ASP A 263 -3.53 5.51 4.05
CA ASP A 263 -2.30 4.92 3.49
C ASP A 263 -1.75 5.88 2.43
N PHE A 264 -0.53 6.37 2.65
CA PHE A 264 0.07 7.46 1.88
C PHE A 264 1.29 6.96 1.11
N PHE A 265 1.10 6.75 -0.20
CA PHE A 265 2.16 6.35 -1.10
C PHE A 265 2.98 7.57 -1.54
N ALA A 266 3.91 7.99 -0.69
CA ALA A 266 4.69 9.23 -0.89
C ALA A 266 5.53 9.21 -2.19
N GLY A 267 6.01 8.03 -2.60
CA GLY A 267 6.72 7.87 -3.87
C GLY A 267 5.90 8.27 -5.09
N PHE A 268 4.60 7.96 -5.10
CA PHE A 268 3.70 8.40 -6.17
C PHE A 268 3.67 9.93 -6.25
N THR A 269 3.41 10.61 -5.13
CA THR A 269 3.33 12.07 -5.12
C THR A 269 4.65 12.73 -5.48
N ALA A 270 5.78 12.19 -5.02
CA ALA A 270 7.10 12.79 -5.25
C ALA A 270 7.66 12.56 -6.66
N PHE A 271 7.33 11.44 -7.30
CA PHE A 271 8.06 10.99 -8.50
C PHE A 271 7.19 10.52 -9.66
N ASN A 272 5.90 10.28 -9.45
CA ASN A 272 5.02 9.89 -10.54
C ASN A 272 4.53 11.14 -11.29
N PRO A 273 4.78 11.25 -12.61
CA PRO A 273 4.32 12.39 -13.40
C PRO A 273 2.79 12.52 -13.50
N GLU A 274 2.04 11.49 -13.11
CA GLU A 274 0.58 11.54 -13.03
C GLU A 274 0.06 12.14 -11.71
N SER A 275 0.94 12.41 -10.74
CA SER A 275 0.56 13.18 -9.56
C SER A 275 0.23 14.61 -9.96
N ALA A 276 -0.91 15.10 -9.46
CA ALA A 276 -1.34 16.49 -9.67
C ALA A 276 -0.90 17.43 -8.53
N TYR A 277 -0.22 16.88 -7.52
CA TYR A 277 0.16 17.56 -6.28
C TYR A 277 1.59 17.19 -5.90
N GLU A 278 2.20 18.03 -5.08
CA GLU A 278 3.51 17.82 -4.48
C GLU A 278 3.37 17.35 -3.02
N LEU A 279 4.45 16.88 -2.40
CA LEU A 279 4.41 16.40 -1.02
C LEU A 279 3.99 17.52 -0.05
N GLU A 280 4.46 18.74 -0.29
CA GLU A 280 4.19 19.93 0.50
C GLU A 280 2.70 20.29 0.54
N ASP A 281 1.94 19.94 -0.50
CA ASP A 281 0.49 20.18 -0.54
C ASP A 281 -0.27 19.33 0.49
N PHE A 282 0.28 18.17 0.88
CA PHE A 282 -0.32 17.27 1.87
C PHE A 282 0.16 17.53 3.30
N VAL A 283 1.30 18.21 3.48
CA VAL A 283 1.86 18.51 4.83
C VAL A 283 0.83 19.16 5.77
N PRO A 284 0.04 20.17 5.37
CA PRO A 284 -0.98 20.75 6.25
C PRO A 284 -2.03 19.75 6.73
N VAL A 285 -2.44 18.82 5.85
CA VAL A 285 -3.44 17.79 6.17
C VAL A 285 -2.86 16.76 7.12
N ILE A 286 -1.62 16.32 6.87
CA ILE A 286 -0.90 15.40 7.76
C ILE A 286 -0.72 16.03 9.14
N LYS A 287 -0.35 17.31 9.22
CA LYS A 287 -0.24 18.03 10.50
C LYS A 287 -1.58 18.20 11.22
N LYS A 288 -2.70 18.26 10.50
CA LYS A 288 -4.04 18.32 11.08
C LYS A 288 -4.49 16.97 11.65
N PHE A 289 -4.06 15.85 11.07
CA PHE A 289 -4.42 14.49 11.48
C PHE A 289 -3.19 13.57 11.63
N PRO A 290 -2.20 13.93 12.46
CA PRO A 290 -0.89 13.26 12.48
C PRO A 290 -0.96 11.80 12.93
N ASP A 291 -2.04 11.41 13.62
CA ASP A 291 -2.32 10.07 14.09
C ASP A 291 -3.06 9.18 13.06
N ARG A 292 -3.41 9.72 11.88
CA ARG A 292 -4.24 9.03 10.88
C ARG A 292 -3.53 8.72 9.56
N PHE A 293 -2.23 9.01 9.45
CA PHE A 293 -1.43 8.73 8.26
C PHE A 293 -0.46 7.58 8.48
N LEU A 294 -0.36 6.70 7.49
CA LEU A 294 0.53 5.55 7.40
C LEU A 294 1.37 5.72 6.12
N LEU A 295 2.69 5.57 6.18
CA LEU A 295 3.55 5.67 5.00
C LEU A 295 3.74 4.33 4.32
N SER A 296 3.69 4.34 2.99
CA SER A 296 3.86 3.13 2.20
C SER A 296 4.70 3.30 0.96
N THR A 297 5.20 2.16 0.49
CA THR A 297 5.86 2.05 -0.80
C THR A 297 4.93 1.60 -1.92
N ASP A 298 3.87 0.84 -1.63
CA ASP A 298 3.09 0.10 -2.65
C ASP A 298 4.03 -0.72 -3.57
N SER A 299 5.11 -1.28 -3.00
CA SER A 299 6.23 -1.92 -3.71
C SER A 299 6.83 -1.08 -4.85
N GLY A 300 6.66 0.25 -4.81
CA GLY A 300 7.06 1.18 -5.85
C GLY A 300 6.28 1.06 -7.16
N TYR A 301 5.03 0.60 -7.10
CA TYR A 301 4.18 0.46 -8.27
C TYR A 301 4.16 1.73 -9.13
N GLY A 302 4.37 1.56 -10.45
CA GLY A 302 4.37 2.67 -11.41
C GLY A 302 5.61 3.58 -11.38
N LEU A 303 6.61 3.34 -10.51
CA LEU A 303 7.81 4.17 -10.43
C LEU A 303 8.98 3.56 -11.21
N SER A 304 9.68 4.38 -11.99
CA SER A 304 10.84 3.94 -12.81
C SER A 304 12.02 3.42 -11.98
N GLY A 305 12.16 3.87 -10.72
CA GLY A 305 13.15 3.36 -9.76
C GLY A 305 12.58 2.33 -8.77
N GLY A 306 11.35 1.87 -8.99
CA GLY A 306 10.66 0.91 -8.12
C GLY A 306 10.63 1.34 -6.66
N GLU A 307 10.70 0.36 -5.77
CA GLU A 307 10.53 0.55 -4.34
C GLU A 307 11.60 1.45 -3.69
N GLU A 308 12.85 1.45 -4.19
CA GLU A 308 13.89 2.35 -3.66
C GLU A 308 13.49 3.82 -3.83
N LYS A 309 12.85 4.17 -4.95
CA LYS A 309 12.27 5.50 -5.15
C LYS A 309 11.05 5.74 -4.28
N ALA A 310 10.25 4.72 -4.02
CA ALA A 310 9.14 4.85 -3.08
C ALA A 310 9.61 5.18 -1.65
N ILE A 311 10.66 4.49 -1.19
CA ILE A 311 11.31 4.75 0.10
C ILE A 311 11.89 6.17 0.16
N GLU A 312 12.53 6.63 -0.90
CA GLU A 312 12.97 8.03 -1.00
C GLU A 312 11.81 9.02 -0.85
N GLY A 313 10.64 8.70 -1.41
CA GLY A 313 9.44 9.52 -1.26
C GLY A 313 8.99 9.62 0.20
N MET A 314 9.00 8.49 0.93
CA MET A 314 8.67 8.47 2.37
C MET A 314 9.60 9.38 3.17
N TYR A 315 10.91 9.29 2.93
CA TYR A 315 11.89 10.13 3.62
C TYR A 315 11.79 11.61 3.26
N ARG A 316 11.49 11.94 2.00
CA ARG A 316 11.25 13.33 1.58
C ARG A 316 10.02 13.90 2.26
N LEU A 317 8.96 13.11 2.43
CA LEU A 317 7.80 13.55 3.18
C LEU A 317 8.13 13.78 4.66
N ILE A 318 8.89 12.86 5.27
CA ILE A 318 9.38 13.01 6.64
C ILE A 318 10.16 14.33 6.83
N ASP A 319 11.04 14.66 5.88
CA ASP A 319 11.79 15.91 5.86
C ASP A 319 10.86 17.13 5.71
N ALA A 320 9.91 17.08 4.77
CA ALA A 320 8.95 18.15 4.49
C ALA A 320 7.99 18.43 5.66
N LEU A 321 7.78 17.46 6.57
CA LEU A 321 6.97 17.68 7.76
C LEU A 321 7.62 18.70 8.70
N ASP A 322 8.95 18.82 8.74
CA ASP A 322 9.69 19.74 9.63
C ASP A 322 9.18 19.72 11.08
N ASP A 323 8.75 18.54 11.53
CA ASP A 323 8.25 18.28 12.88
C ASP A 323 8.57 16.84 13.23
N ARG A 324 9.58 16.65 14.08
CA ARG A 324 10.07 15.33 14.42
C ARG A 324 9.04 14.47 15.14
N GLN A 325 8.13 15.06 15.91
CA GLN A 325 7.11 14.30 16.62
C GLN A 325 6.08 13.76 15.64
N ILE A 326 5.60 14.61 14.72
CA ILE A 326 4.67 14.19 13.67
C ILE A 326 5.34 13.19 12.73
N ALA A 327 6.59 13.43 12.34
CA ALA A 327 7.38 12.51 11.53
C ALA A 327 7.51 11.13 12.19
N GLN A 328 7.78 11.06 13.50
CA GLN A 328 7.85 9.78 14.23
C GLN A 328 6.51 9.02 14.24
N GLN A 329 5.38 9.73 14.31
CA GLN A 329 4.05 9.10 14.25
C GLN A 329 3.79 8.52 12.87
N VAL A 330 4.02 9.34 11.84
CA VAL A 330 3.74 9.01 10.44
C VAL A 330 4.71 7.95 9.89
N ALA A 331 5.98 7.97 10.31
CA ALA A 331 6.99 7.00 9.88
C ALA A 331 6.67 5.56 10.30
N GLY A 332 5.94 5.35 11.40
CA GLY A 332 5.65 3.99 11.86
C GLY A 332 4.84 3.92 13.15
N GLY A 333 4.92 4.95 13.99
CA GLY A 333 4.24 4.98 15.30
C GLY A 333 2.74 4.70 15.23
N ASN A 334 2.05 5.18 14.20
CA ASN A 334 0.61 4.98 14.01
C ASN A 334 0.27 3.52 13.70
N LEU A 335 0.99 2.86 12.78
CA LEU A 335 0.76 1.44 12.50
C LEU A 335 1.10 0.58 13.72
N GLU A 336 2.23 0.87 14.36
CA GLU A 336 2.66 0.15 15.56
C GLU A 336 1.61 0.20 16.68
N GLU A 337 0.90 1.32 16.82
CA GLU A 337 -0.22 1.40 17.75
C GLU A 337 -1.39 0.50 17.34
N LEU A 338 -1.75 0.48 16.05
CA LEU A 338 -2.78 -0.43 15.53
C LEU A 338 -2.42 -1.91 15.74
N ILE A 339 -1.13 -2.26 15.74
CA ILE A 339 -0.67 -3.62 16.04
C ILE A 339 -0.78 -3.93 17.54
N ARG A 340 -0.30 -3.03 18.40
CA ARG A 340 -0.23 -3.25 19.86
C ARG A 340 -1.60 -3.36 20.54
N ILE A 341 -2.64 -2.72 20.01
CA ILE A 341 -3.98 -2.77 20.61
C ILE A 341 -4.73 -4.09 20.36
N GLN A 342 -4.20 -4.95 19.49
CA GLN A 342 -4.84 -6.21 19.11
C GLN A 342 -4.68 -7.23 20.24
N PRO A 343 -5.78 -7.79 20.79
CA PRO A 343 -5.68 -8.85 21.77
C PRO A 343 -5.18 -10.15 21.13
N ALA A 344 -4.52 -10.99 21.93
CA ALA A 344 -4.23 -12.36 21.52
C ALA A 344 -5.52 -13.11 21.14
N THR A 345 -5.46 -13.91 20.08
CA THR A 345 -6.61 -14.69 19.62
C THR A 345 -6.84 -15.92 20.49
N ASP A 346 -8.05 -16.49 20.43
CA ASP A 346 -8.36 -17.70 21.17
C ASP A 346 -7.43 -18.86 20.76
N THR A 347 -7.12 -18.97 19.46
CA THR A 347 -6.20 -19.98 18.94
C THR A 347 -4.77 -19.77 19.45
N GLN A 348 -4.28 -18.53 19.50
CA GLN A 348 -2.96 -18.23 20.06
C GLN A 348 -2.91 -18.57 21.56
N LEU A 349 -3.95 -18.19 22.31
CA LEU A 349 -4.04 -18.48 23.75
C LEU A 349 -4.13 -19.99 24.02
N GLU A 350 -4.88 -20.74 23.21
CA GLU A 350 -4.95 -22.20 23.30
C GLU A 350 -3.58 -22.84 22.98
N ALA A 351 -2.90 -22.37 21.93
CA ALA A 351 -1.56 -22.84 21.60
C ALA A 351 -0.59 -22.64 22.77
N LEU A 352 -0.62 -21.47 23.42
CA LEU A 352 0.23 -21.18 24.58
C LEU A 352 -0.10 -22.05 25.80
N ARG A 353 -1.38 -22.29 26.10
CA ARG A 353 -1.82 -23.16 27.22
C ARG A 353 -1.35 -24.60 27.07
N ASN A 354 -1.14 -25.05 25.84
CA ASN A 354 -0.69 -26.41 25.53
C ASN A 354 0.84 -26.56 25.51
N LEU A 355 1.60 -25.48 25.74
CA LEU A 355 3.06 -25.55 25.84
C LEU A 355 3.51 -26.12 27.19
N PRO A 356 4.58 -26.96 27.21
CA PRO A 356 5.16 -27.42 28.46
C PRO A 356 5.71 -26.23 29.26
N ASP A 357 5.54 -26.27 30.58
CA ASP A 357 6.04 -25.28 31.54
C ASP A 357 5.50 -23.84 31.35
N MET A 358 4.30 -23.69 30.76
CA MET A 358 3.61 -22.40 30.67
C MET A 358 2.98 -21.99 32.02
N ASP A 359 3.71 -21.22 32.83
CA ASP A 359 3.25 -20.63 34.10
C ASP A 359 3.01 -19.10 33.99
N ARG A 360 2.93 -18.58 32.75
CA ARG A 360 2.75 -17.14 32.48
C ARG A 360 1.27 -16.77 32.52
N ASP A 361 0.97 -15.58 33.06
CA ASP A 361 -0.35 -14.95 32.92
C ASP A 361 -0.60 -14.55 31.46
N LEU A 362 -1.68 -15.09 30.89
CA LEU A 362 -2.06 -14.88 29.48
C LEU A 362 -3.18 -13.82 29.32
N THR A 363 -3.69 -13.26 30.41
CA THR A 363 -4.95 -12.49 30.43
C THR A 363 -4.92 -11.21 29.58
N ASN A 364 -3.74 -10.59 29.42
CA ASN A 364 -3.58 -9.32 28.70
C ASN A 364 -2.50 -9.39 27.61
N LEU A 365 -2.23 -10.57 27.05
CA LEU A 365 -1.30 -10.67 25.94
C LEU A 365 -1.89 -10.01 24.69
N THR A 366 -1.05 -9.23 24.02
CA THR A 366 -1.35 -8.76 22.67
C THR A 366 -1.17 -9.89 21.65
N LYS A 367 -1.76 -9.72 20.46
CA LYS A 367 -1.60 -10.66 19.34
C LYS A 367 -0.14 -10.86 18.96
N GLU A 368 0.64 -9.78 18.98
CA GLU A 368 2.06 -9.82 18.65
C GLU A 368 2.86 -10.60 19.70
N GLU A 369 2.68 -10.28 20.99
CA GLU A 369 3.38 -10.99 22.07
C GLU A 369 3.04 -12.47 22.07
N ALA A 370 1.76 -12.83 21.91
CA ALA A 370 1.32 -14.21 21.85
C ALA A 370 1.92 -14.94 20.63
N GLY A 371 1.92 -14.29 19.46
CA GLY A 371 2.54 -14.83 18.25
C GLY A 371 4.04 -15.12 18.43
N LYS A 372 4.81 -14.14 18.94
CA LYS A 372 6.25 -14.29 19.21
C LYS A 372 6.53 -15.41 20.21
N LEU A 373 5.72 -15.54 21.26
CA LEU A 373 5.83 -16.65 22.22
C LEU A 373 5.59 -18.00 21.57
N VAL A 374 4.52 -18.15 20.78
CA VAL A 374 4.22 -19.42 20.08
C VAL A 374 5.37 -19.80 19.14
N LEU A 375 5.93 -18.84 18.41
CA LEU A 375 7.05 -19.09 17.48
C LEU A 375 8.33 -19.50 18.20
N ASN A 376 8.66 -18.86 19.31
CA ASN A 376 9.86 -19.17 20.09
C ASN A 376 9.87 -20.60 20.65
N TYR A 377 8.70 -21.21 20.88
CA TYR A 377 8.61 -22.60 21.32
C TYR A 377 8.64 -23.62 20.16
N LYS A 378 8.46 -23.18 18.91
CA LYS A 378 8.58 -24.06 17.72
C LYS A 378 10.03 -24.20 17.24
N LYS A 379 10.90 -23.24 17.57
CA LYS A 379 12.34 -23.25 17.28
C LYS A 379 13.07 -24.11 18.31
#